data_AF-A0A836SR58-F1
#
_entry.id   AF-A0A836SR58-F1
#
_cell.length_a   1.000
_cell.length_b   1.000
_cell.length_c   1.000
_cell.angle_alpha   90.00
_cell.angle_beta   90.00
_cell.angle_gamma   90.00
#
_symmetry.space_group_name_H-M   'P 1'
#
loop_
_entity.id
_entity.type
_entity.pdbx_description
1 polymer ?
#
loop_
_entity_poly.entity_id
_entity_poly.type
_entity_poly.pdbx_seq_one_letter_code
_entity_poly.pdbx_strand_id
1 'polypeptide(L)'
;LKKKDFGKPPHTVIIPGRLHFTESDALKILGECVDEPFDNSEKTKKISKQMMEKYVPMVREALKEIESHYKNEKEFQVILENANLYIQDAEKFLEDGQDEVAILSIGYADGLVDALRLAKGLDPKM
;
A
#
# COMPACT_ATOMS: atom_id res chain seq x y z
N LEU A 1 5.46 28.33 11.25
CA LEU A 1 6.80 27.77 11.59
C LEU A 1 7.97 28.66 11.20
N LYS A 2 8.12 29.12 9.94
CA LYS A 2 9.27 29.93 9.45
C LYS A 2 9.67 31.20 10.23
N LYS A 3 8.84 31.69 11.16
CA LYS A 3 9.07 32.90 11.96
C LYS A 3 9.23 32.65 13.47
N LYS A 4 9.22 31.38 13.92
CA LYS A 4 9.35 31.04 15.34
C LYS A 4 10.82 30.75 15.67
N ASP A 5 11.33 31.34 16.74
CA ASP A 5 12.64 31.05 17.30
C ASP A 5 12.52 29.81 18.20
N PHE A 6 13.33 28.79 17.92
CA PHE A 6 13.34 27.52 18.66
C PHE A 6 14.50 27.45 19.68
N GLY A 7 15.24 28.56 19.85
CA GLY A 7 16.37 28.64 20.75
C GLY A 7 17.65 28.03 20.17
N LYS A 8 18.57 27.61 21.05
CA LYS A 8 19.83 26.98 20.64
C LYS A 8 19.62 25.48 20.35
N PRO A 9 20.34 24.89 19.39
CA PRO A 9 20.28 23.47 19.09
C PRO A 9 20.77 22.60 20.27
N PRO A 10 20.41 21.30 20.33
CA PRO A 10 19.64 20.55 19.31
C PRO A 10 18.12 20.77 19.41
N HIS A 11 17.44 20.72 18.27
CA HIS A 11 15.98 20.75 18.18
C HIS A 11 15.43 19.35 17.90
N THR A 12 14.27 19.04 18.47
CA THR A 12 13.54 17.79 18.26
C THR A 12 12.15 18.09 17.71
N VAL A 13 11.75 17.38 16.66
CA VAL A 13 10.37 17.40 16.14
C VAL A 13 9.73 16.07 16.50
N ILE A 14 8.57 16.13 17.16
CA ILE A 14 7.77 14.95 17.50
C ILE A 14 6.52 14.97 16.62
N ILE A 15 6.33 13.91 15.84
CA ILE A 15 5.12 13.69 15.02
C ILE A 15 4.37 12.53 15.66
N PRO A 16 3.36 12.79 16.52
CA PRO A 16 2.62 11.73 17.17
C PRO A 16 1.72 10.98 16.18
N GLY A 17 1.40 9.72 16.51
CA GLY A 17 0.28 9.01 15.90
C GLY A 17 -1.05 9.46 16.49
N ARG A 18 -2.06 8.59 16.48
CA ARG A 18 -3.32 8.86 17.17
C ARG A 18 -3.08 8.99 18.68
N LEU A 19 -3.41 10.15 19.25
CA LEU A 19 -3.29 10.42 20.68
C LEU A 19 -4.57 10.07 21.42
N HIS A 20 -4.44 9.42 22.57
CA HIS A 20 -5.52 9.32 23.55
C HIS A 20 -5.80 10.71 24.14
N PHE A 21 -7.04 10.98 24.58
CA PHE A 21 -7.42 12.32 25.07
C PHE A 21 -6.52 12.81 26.22
N THR A 22 -6.11 11.91 27.11
CA THR A 22 -5.19 12.21 28.22
C THR A 22 -3.79 12.61 27.74
N GLU A 23 -3.32 12.04 26.64
CA GLU A 23 -2.02 12.38 26.04
C GLU A 23 -2.08 13.75 25.38
N SER A 24 -3.18 14.04 24.68
CA SER A 24 -3.45 15.38 24.12
C SER A 24 -3.52 16.45 25.20
N ASP A 25 -4.21 16.18 26.32
CA ASP A 25 -4.30 17.11 27.45
C ASP A 25 -2.95 17.31 28.15
N ALA A 26 -2.19 16.23 28.34
CA ALA A 26 -0.84 16.33 28.89
C ALA A 26 0.08 17.19 28.01
N LEU A 27 0.02 17.05 26.68
CA LEU A 27 0.79 17.89 25.76
C LEU A 27 0.39 19.37 25.86
N LYS A 28 -0.91 19.67 25.99
CA LYS A 28 -1.41 21.05 26.18
C LYS A 28 -0.93 21.69 27.48
N ILE A 29 -0.80 20.90 28.55
CA ILE A 29 -0.40 21.40 29.88
C ILE A 29 1.13 21.48 30.01
N LEU A 30 1.85 20.48 29.51
CA LEU A 30 3.28 20.31 29.76
C LEU A 30 4.17 20.91 28.67
N GLY A 31 3.67 21.10 27.45
CA GLY A 31 4.44 21.55 26.29
C GLY A 31 4.05 22.93 25.79
N GLU A 32 5.02 23.64 25.19
CA GLU A 32 4.73 24.85 24.41
C GLU A 32 4.37 24.47 22.97
N CYS A 33 3.11 24.12 22.75
CA CYS A 33 2.63 23.72 21.42
C CYS A 33 2.51 24.94 20.49
N VAL A 34 2.87 24.76 19.21
CA VAL A 34 2.70 25.80 18.17
C VAL A 34 1.22 25.97 17.81
N ASP A 35 0.48 24.87 17.87
CA ASP A 35 -0.94 24.71 17.58
C ASP A 35 -1.53 23.62 18.49
N GLU A 36 -2.85 23.56 18.62
CA GLU A 36 -3.48 22.51 19.41
C GLU A 36 -3.22 21.13 18.80
N PRO A 37 -2.89 20.10 19.61
CA PRO A 37 -2.81 18.74 19.11
C PRO A 37 -4.14 18.30 18.50
N PHE A 38 -4.13 17.86 17.24
CA PHE A 38 -5.30 17.31 16.54
C PHE A 38 -4.96 15.98 15.87
N ASP A 39 -5.94 15.08 15.78
CA ASP A 39 -5.77 13.79 15.11
C ASP A 39 -5.72 13.98 13.59
N ASN A 40 -4.56 13.70 12.99
CA ASN A 40 -4.38 13.68 11.54
C ASN A 40 -4.23 12.25 11.00
N SER A 41 -4.39 11.23 11.85
CA SER A 41 -4.20 9.83 11.47
C SER A 41 -5.22 9.39 10.42
N GLU A 42 -6.42 9.95 10.42
CA GLU A 42 -7.43 9.74 9.38
C GLU A 42 -6.99 10.17 7.97
N LYS A 43 -6.13 11.19 7.89
CA LYS A 43 -5.55 11.66 6.62
C LYS A 43 -4.31 10.86 6.22
N THR A 44 -3.82 10.00 7.11
CA THR A 44 -2.62 9.18 6.89
C THR A 44 -3.03 7.82 6.39
N LYS A 45 -2.81 7.53 5.10
CA LYS A 45 -3.05 6.19 4.56
C LYS A 45 -1.89 5.27 4.94
N LYS A 46 -2.20 4.06 5.41
CA LYS A 46 -1.19 3.00 5.57
C LYS A 46 -0.44 2.76 4.26
N ILE A 47 0.85 2.45 4.35
CA ILE A 47 1.69 2.14 3.17
C ILE A 47 1.08 0.97 2.39
N SER A 48 0.59 -0.07 3.07
CA SER A 48 -0.10 -1.21 2.46
C SER A 48 -1.24 -0.76 1.55
N LYS A 49 -2.13 0.11 2.06
CA LYS A 49 -3.26 0.65 1.29
C LYS A 49 -2.81 1.46 0.08
N GLN A 50 -1.77 2.29 0.22
CA GLN A 50 -1.20 3.04 -0.90
C GLN A 50 -0.59 2.12 -1.97
N MET A 51 0.11 1.06 -1.54
CA MET A 51 0.66 0.04 -2.44
C MET A 51 -0.46 -0.70 -3.18
N MET A 52 -1.52 -1.11 -2.47
CA MET A 52 -2.65 -1.81 -3.08
C MET A 52 -3.42 -0.93 -4.08
N GLU A 53 -3.61 0.35 -3.78
CA GLU A 53 -4.21 1.34 -4.71
C GLU A 53 -3.41 1.45 -6.02
N LYS A 54 -2.10 1.17 -6.00
CA LYS A 54 -1.24 1.16 -7.20
C LYS A 54 -1.19 -0.22 -7.88
N TYR A 55 -0.86 -1.27 -7.13
CA TYR A 55 -0.48 -2.56 -7.72
C TYR A 55 -1.67 -3.38 -8.21
N VAL A 56 -2.80 -3.39 -7.49
CA VAL A 56 -4.00 -4.12 -7.93
C VAL A 56 -4.45 -3.74 -9.34
N PRO A 57 -4.66 -2.44 -9.66
CA PRO A 57 -5.07 -2.07 -11.02
C PRO A 57 -4.00 -2.38 -12.07
N MET A 58 -2.72 -2.21 -11.73
CA MET A 58 -1.59 -2.51 -12.61
C MET A 58 -1.53 -4.00 -12.99
N VAL A 59 -1.59 -4.89 -12.00
CA VAL A 59 -1.55 -6.35 -12.23
C VAL A 59 -2.80 -6.81 -12.97
N ARG A 60 -4.00 -6.27 -12.64
CA ARG A 60 -5.23 -6.55 -13.40
C ARG A 60 -5.12 -6.18 -14.87
N GLU A 61 -4.49 -5.05 -15.17
CA GLU A 61 -4.27 -4.62 -16.55
C GLU A 61 -3.27 -5.52 -17.27
N ALA A 62 -2.14 -5.83 -16.63
CA ALA A 62 -1.13 -6.74 -17.16
C ALA A 62 -1.69 -8.15 -17.44
N LEU A 63 -2.54 -8.66 -16.55
CA LEU A 63 -3.25 -9.93 -16.72
C LEU A 63 -4.16 -9.90 -17.95
N LYS A 64 -5.01 -8.87 -18.10
CA LYS A 64 -5.92 -8.72 -19.25
C LYS A 64 -5.17 -8.67 -20.58
N GLU A 65 -4.02 -7.99 -20.63
CA GLU A 65 -3.19 -7.94 -21.83
C GLU A 65 -2.68 -9.35 -22.19
N ILE A 66 -2.12 -10.06 -21.22
CA ILE A 66 -1.43 -11.34 -21.47
C ILE A 66 -2.39 -12.50 -21.73
N GLU A 67 -3.62 -12.47 -21.19
CA GLU A 67 -4.65 -13.52 -21.40
C GLU A 67 -4.83 -13.88 -22.89
N SER A 68 -4.84 -12.87 -23.76
CA SER A 68 -5.05 -13.06 -25.20
C SER A 68 -3.93 -13.88 -25.87
N HIS A 69 -2.71 -13.81 -25.35
CA HIS A 69 -1.54 -14.51 -25.90
C HIS A 69 -1.53 -16.02 -25.60
N TYR A 70 -2.34 -16.47 -24.66
CA TYR A 70 -2.37 -17.86 -24.16
C TYR A 70 -3.74 -18.54 -24.34
N LYS A 71 -4.67 -17.92 -25.08
CA LYS A 71 -6.06 -18.39 -25.24
C LYS A 71 -6.22 -19.86 -25.67
N ASN A 72 -5.27 -20.38 -26.43
CA ASN A 72 -5.31 -21.77 -26.95
C ASN A 72 -4.44 -22.74 -26.15
N GLU A 73 -3.68 -22.25 -25.17
CA GLU A 73 -2.70 -23.03 -24.42
C GLU A 73 -3.27 -23.40 -23.05
N LYS A 74 -3.93 -24.57 -22.98
CA LYS A 74 -4.67 -25.04 -21.80
C LYS A 74 -3.84 -25.08 -20.52
N GLU A 75 -2.54 -25.36 -20.64
CA GLU A 75 -1.63 -25.44 -19.48
C GLU A 75 -1.44 -24.09 -18.79
N PHE A 76 -1.52 -22.98 -19.52
CA PHE A 76 -1.37 -21.63 -18.97
C PHE A 76 -2.69 -21.04 -18.46
N GLN A 77 -3.84 -21.61 -18.83
CA GLN A 77 -5.15 -21.17 -18.32
C GLN A 77 -5.23 -21.29 -16.79
N VAL A 78 -4.63 -22.33 -16.21
CA VAL A 78 -4.55 -22.50 -14.74
C VAL A 78 -3.72 -21.39 -14.09
N ILE A 79 -2.66 -20.92 -14.76
CA ILE A 79 -1.82 -19.83 -14.24
C ILE A 79 -2.57 -18.51 -14.31
N LEU A 80 -3.26 -18.22 -15.41
CA LEU A 80 -4.10 -17.03 -15.58
C LEU A 80 -5.23 -16.99 -14.54
N GLU A 81 -5.91 -18.11 -14.34
CA GLU A 81 -6.97 -18.25 -13.34
C GLU A 81 -6.43 -18.01 -11.93
N ASN A 82 -5.32 -18.66 -11.56
CA ASN A 82 -4.69 -18.46 -10.27
C ASN A 82 -4.25 -17.00 -10.07
N ALA A 83 -3.63 -16.35 -11.06
CA ALA A 83 -3.27 -14.95 -10.95
C ALA A 83 -4.49 -14.07 -10.64
N ASN A 84 -5.63 -14.32 -11.32
CA ASN A 84 -6.88 -13.60 -11.04
C ASN A 84 -7.43 -13.87 -9.62
N LEU A 85 -7.33 -15.12 -9.15
CA LEU A 85 -7.74 -15.49 -7.78
C LEU A 85 -6.89 -14.77 -6.74
N TYR A 86 -5.56 -14.74 -6.91
CA TYR A 86 -4.67 -14.03 -5.98
C TYR A 86 -4.88 -12.51 -5.96
N ILE A 87 -5.29 -11.90 -7.07
CA ILE A 87 -5.71 -10.48 -7.07
C ILE A 87 -6.96 -10.28 -6.21
N GLN A 88 -7.96 -11.16 -6.35
CA GLN A 88 -9.20 -11.09 -5.55
C GLN A 88 -8.92 -11.34 -4.07
N ASP A 89 -8.08 -12.32 -3.76
CA ASP A 89 -7.63 -12.60 -2.40
C ASP A 89 -6.90 -11.38 -1.82
N ALA A 90 -6.05 -10.71 -2.59
CA ALA A 90 -5.34 -9.53 -2.13
C ALA A 90 -6.30 -8.39 -1.76
N GLU A 91 -7.32 -8.13 -2.58
CA GLU A 91 -8.38 -7.16 -2.25
C GLU A 91 -9.14 -7.57 -0.99
N LYS A 92 -9.50 -8.85 -0.88
CA LYS A 92 -10.25 -9.37 0.26
C LYS A 92 -9.46 -9.28 1.57
N PHE A 93 -8.18 -9.64 1.54
CA PHE A 93 -7.28 -9.52 2.68
C PHE A 93 -7.09 -8.07 3.11
N LEU A 94 -7.04 -7.12 2.17
CA LEU A 94 -6.97 -5.70 2.49
C LEU A 94 -8.25 -5.22 3.19
N GLU A 95 -9.42 -5.62 2.70
CA GLU A 95 -10.72 -5.32 3.33
C GLU A 95 -10.80 -5.88 4.76
N ASP A 96 -10.28 -7.10 4.96
CA ASP A 96 -10.27 -7.78 6.26
C ASP A 96 -9.14 -7.27 7.20
N GLY A 97 -8.36 -6.27 6.76
CA GLY A 97 -7.28 -5.65 7.54
C GLY A 97 -6.00 -6.48 7.65
N GLN A 98 -5.88 -7.55 6.86
CA GLN A 98 -4.72 -8.42 6.76
C GLN A 98 -3.70 -7.86 5.77
N ASP A 99 -3.15 -6.69 6.11
CA ASP A 99 -2.28 -5.88 5.24
C ASP A 99 -1.11 -6.68 4.62
N GLU A 100 -0.43 -7.51 5.42
CA GLU A 100 0.75 -8.28 4.98
C GLU A 100 0.38 -9.38 3.99
N VAL A 101 -0.74 -10.08 4.25
CA VAL A 101 -1.24 -11.14 3.38
C VAL A 101 -1.75 -10.56 2.06
N ALA A 102 -2.40 -9.39 2.12
CA ALA A 102 -2.82 -8.66 0.93
C ALA A 102 -1.63 -8.33 0.00
N ILE A 103 -0.56 -7.77 0.56
CA ILE A 103 0.66 -7.44 -0.20
C ILE A 103 1.35 -8.69 -0.75
N LEU A 104 1.41 -9.77 0.02
CA LEU A 104 1.98 -11.03 -0.44
C LEU A 104 1.18 -11.62 -1.62
N SER A 105 -0.15 -11.63 -1.52
CA SER A 105 -1.04 -12.15 -2.55
C SER A 105 -0.93 -11.36 -3.85
N ILE A 106 -0.92 -10.02 -3.80
CA ILE A 106 -0.76 -9.23 -5.03
C ILE A 106 0.63 -9.41 -5.65
N GLY A 107 1.68 -9.52 -4.83
CA GLY A 107 3.04 -9.77 -5.33
C GLY A 107 3.19 -11.15 -5.97
N TYR A 108 2.47 -12.16 -5.47
CA TYR A 108 2.43 -13.48 -6.10
C TYR A 108 1.71 -13.44 -7.46
N ALA A 109 0.56 -12.75 -7.53
CA ALA A 109 -0.16 -12.55 -8.78
C ALA A 109 0.69 -11.82 -9.83
N ASP A 110 1.38 -10.76 -9.41
CA ASP A 110 2.31 -9.99 -10.26
C ASP A 110 3.42 -10.89 -10.82
N GLY A 111 4.07 -11.68 -9.97
CA GLY A 111 5.11 -12.62 -10.39
C GLY A 111 4.62 -13.69 -11.38
N LEU A 112 3.39 -14.19 -11.23
CA LEU A 112 2.79 -15.12 -12.21
C LEU A 112 2.57 -14.45 -13.56
N VAL A 113 2.04 -13.22 -13.56
CA VAL A 113 1.77 -12.46 -14.79
C VAL A 113 3.07 -12.10 -15.49
N ASP A 114 4.08 -11.63 -14.77
CA ASP A 114 5.39 -11.30 -15.32
C ASP A 114 6.10 -12.51 -15.92
N ALA A 115 6.01 -13.67 -15.28
CA ALA A 115 6.55 -14.91 -15.85
C ALA A 115 5.92 -15.24 -17.21
N LEU A 116 4.60 -15.04 -17.36
CA LEU A 116 3.90 -15.23 -18.63
C LEU A 116 4.29 -14.18 -19.67
N ARG A 117 4.50 -12.92 -19.27
CA ARG A 117 4.94 -11.84 -20.16
C ARG A 117 6.34 -12.12 -20.70
N LEU A 118 7.27 -12.45 -19.82
CA LEU A 118 8.65 -12.79 -20.17
C LEU A 118 8.72 -13.99 -21.12
N ALA A 119 7.89 -15.01 -20.90
CA ALA A 119 7.82 -16.17 -21.78
C ALA A 119 7.34 -15.85 -23.22
N LYS A 120 6.63 -14.73 -23.43
CA LYS A 120 6.25 -14.21 -24.76
C LYS A 120 7.21 -13.13 -25.28
N GLY A 121 8.32 -12.88 -24.58
CA GLY A 121 9.28 -11.82 -24.92
C GLY A 121 8.73 -10.41 -24.71
N LEU A 122 7.74 -10.25 -23.83
CA LEU A 122 7.19 -8.96 -23.43
C LEU A 122 7.88 -8.51 -22.13
N ASP A 123 8.07 -7.21 -21.99
CA ASP A 123 8.61 -6.63 -20.76
C ASP A 123 7.58 -6.70 -19.60
N PRO A 124 8.05 -6.89 -18.36
CA PRO A 124 7.25 -6.72 -17.15
C PRO A 124 6.55 -5.36 -17.08
N LYS A 125 5.38 -5.29 -16.41
CA LYS A 125 4.72 -4.01 -16.12
C LYS A 125 5.12 -3.53 -14.73
N MET A 126 5.77 -2.36 -14.64
CA MET A 126 6.26 -1.73 -13.38
C MET A 126 5.48 -0.48 -12.96
#